data_AF-A0A7R7XDT6-F1
#
_entry.id   AF-A0A7R7XDT6-F1
#
_cell.length_a   1.000
_cell.length_b   1.000
_cell.length_c   1.000
_cell.angle_alpha   90.00
_cell.angle_beta   90.00
_cell.angle_gamma   90.00
#
_symmetry.space_group_name_H-M   'P 1'
#
loop_
_entity.id
_entity.type
_entity.pdbx_description
1 polymer ?
#
loop_
_entity_poly.entity_id
_entity_poly.type
_entity_poly.pdbx_seq_one_letter_code
_entity_poly.pdbx_strand_id
1 'polypeptide(L)'
;MPLHLKLEGPLEESEIEKPSNELPTPPKPTFLASLWDKFKGTKKSKRPDTYARTTSYSDDKFFLILNDFLQPETTKSLNETVQSLLALLPENAPGSGEIYSAGEIIIEIAEQIPYSHPSQWKLIALVEQLSTKDKFLSKWPDEMGTRHRCSMLCDSLRDSLTGPNDEIPNEWPNLSAFYARIDACHLFSNHPTFAIWTMREAFEERPEDDQQYFAGMKDQCVIAAAQHILWDGQELFKKITFMSDVDEDDLRSWKPGRLYDGDSRYTLQRWQFWKAGFHAAAGDAELGDEARDVARRAATLMDAFESTMAF
;
A
#
# COMPACT_ATOMS: atom_id res chain seq x y z
N MET A 1 -51.60 9.36 49.29
CA MET A 1 -51.42 9.65 50.72
C MET A 1 -51.99 8.48 51.51
N PRO A 2 -51.36 7.97 52.58
CA PRO A 2 -50.26 8.52 53.40
C PRO A 2 -48.90 7.81 53.11
N LEU A 3 -47.72 8.45 53.04
CA LEU A 3 -46.94 9.23 54.01
C LEU A 3 -46.61 8.48 55.32
N HIS A 4 -45.46 7.81 55.33
CA HIS A 4 -44.64 7.66 56.53
C HIS A 4 -43.17 7.93 56.20
N LEU A 5 -42.71 9.12 56.60
CA LEU A 5 -41.30 9.45 56.75
C LEU A 5 -40.71 8.64 57.91
N LYS A 6 -39.49 8.13 57.73
CA LYS A 6 -38.49 8.01 58.80
C LYS A 6 -37.18 8.60 58.29
N LEU A 7 -36.74 9.62 59.01
CA LEU A 7 -35.46 10.31 58.89
C LEU A 7 -34.49 9.74 59.93
N GLU A 8 -33.20 9.90 59.62
CA GLU A 8 -31.99 9.89 60.47
C GLU A 8 -31.19 8.59 60.68
N GLY A 9 -30.00 8.61 60.07
CA GLY A 9 -28.75 8.00 60.52
C GLY A 9 -27.56 8.76 59.87
N PRO A 10 -26.41 8.94 60.55
CA PRO A 10 -25.52 10.09 60.34
C PRO A 10 -24.56 9.96 59.14
N LEU A 11 -24.18 11.12 58.61
CA LEU A 11 -23.12 11.33 57.61
C LEU A 11 -21.74 10.93 58.18
N GLU A 12 -21.09 9.94 57.57
CA GLU A 12 -19.64 9.76 57.69
C GLU A 12 -18.93 10.72 56.74
N GLU A 13 -17.96 11.45 57.29
CA GLU A 13 -17.06 12.35 56.57
C GLU A 13 -16.15 11.54 55.63
N SER A 14 -16.40 11.63 54.32
CA SER A 14 -15.48 11.09 53.31
C SER A 14 -14.28 12.02 53.14
N GLU A 15 -13.09 11.44 53.29
CA GLU A 15 -11.77 12.04 53.12
C GLU A 15 -11.65 12.87 51.84
N ILE A 16 -11.14 14.09 51.98
CA ILE A 16 -10.76 14.96 50.87
C ILE A 16 -9.45 14.41 50.28
N GLU A 17 -9.56 13.66 49.18
CA GLU A 17 -8.43 13.31 48.33
C GLU A 17 -7.81 14.59 47.73
N LYS A 18 -6.53 14.83 48.03
CA LYS A 18 -5.73 15.87 47.39
C LYS A 18 -5.46 15.45 45.93
N PRO A 19 -5.62 16.35 44.94
CA PRO A 19 -5.28 16.03 43.56
C PRO A 19 -3.77 15.87 43.40
N SER A 20 -3.35 14.69 42.94
CA SER A 20 -1.99 14.40 42.51
C SER A 20 -1.62 15.26 41.31
N ASN A 21 -0.66 16.17 41.52
CA ASN A 21 0.05 16.86 40.44
C ASN A 21 0.99 15.86 39.74
N GLU A 22 0.46 15.06 38.81
CA GLU A 22 1.30 14.42 37.80
C GLU A 22 1.52 15.42 36.66
N LEU A 23 2.80 15.73 36.40
CA LEU A 23 3.18 16.47 35.20
C LEU A 23 2.70 15.71 33.95
N PRO A 24 2.16 16.41 32.93
CA PRO A 24 1.77 15.76 31.69
C PRO A 24 2.99 15.08 31.07
N THR A 25 2.88 13.77 30.89
CA THR A 25 3.85 12.98 30.14
C THR A 25 3.95 13.57 28.72
N PRO A 26 5.18 13.72 28.17
CA PRO A 26 5.34 14.26 26.82
C PRO A 26 4.55 13.39 25.83
N PRO A 27 3.89 13.99 24.82
CA PRO A 27 3.15 13.22 23.83
C PRO A 27 4.09 12.21 23.19
N LYS A 28 3.69 10.94 23.19
CA LYS A 28 4.41 9.89 22.48
C LYS A 28 4.60 10.36 21.02
N PRO A 29 5.82 10.28 20.45
CA PRO A 29 6.02 10.65 19.06
C PRO A 29 5.03 9.84 18.20
N THR A 30 4.27 10.55 17.38
CA THR A 30 3.35 9.94 16.42
C THR A 30 4.15 9.01 15.52
N PHE A 31 3.55 7.89 15.10
CA PHE A 31 4.19 6.90 14.23
C PHE A 31 4.94 7.55 13.05
N LEU A 32 4.33 8.59 12.47
CA LEU A 32 4.88 9.31 11.33
C LEU A 32 6.06 10.24 11.66
N ALA A 33 6.25 10.64 12.92
CA ALA A 33 7.45 11.36 13.35
C ALA A 33 8.72 10.50 13.21
N SER A 34 8.58 9.16 13.18
CA SER A 34 9.68 8.22 12.96
C SER A 34 10.00 7.93 11.48
N LEU A 35 9.23 8.48 10.53
CA LEU A 35 9.48 8.29 9.09
C LEU A 35 10.86 8.82 8.69
N TRP A 36 11.33 9.89 9.34
CA TRP A 36 12.66 10.45 9.08
C TRP A 36 13.78 9.49 9.49
N ASP A 37 13.67 8.84 10.65
CA ASP A 37 14.69 7.91 11.16
C ASP A 37 14.85 6.66 10.27
N LYS A 38 13.79 6.34 9.53
CA LYS A 38 13.72 5.21 8.60
C LYS A 38 13.88 5.63 7.14
N PHE A 39 13.97 6.92 6.86
CA PHE A 39 14.23 7.40 5.52
C PHE A 39 15.64 6.97 5.10
N LYS A 40 15.70 5.97 4.22
CA LYS A 40 16.95 5.38 3.74
C LYS A 40 17.48 6.24 2.59
N GLY A 41 17.65 7.55 2.83
CA GLY A 41 18.00 8.58 1.85
C GLY A 41 18.75 8.00 0.65
N THR A 42 18.02 7.92 -0.47
CA THR A 42 18.32 7.20 -1.72
C THR A 42 19.60 6.38 -1.72
N LYS A 43 19.46 5.04 -1.75
CA LYS A 43 20.48 4.15 -2.32
C LYS A 43 20.89 4.76 -3.67
N LYS A 44 22.10 5.34 -3.76
CA LYS A 44 22.56 6.11 -4.93
C LYS A 44 22.10 5.43 -6.22
N SER A 45 21.27 6.14 -6.99
CA SER A 45 20.78 5.69 -8.29
C SER A 45 21.93 5.05 -9.09
N LYS A 46 21.74 3.80 -9.51
CA LYS A 46 22.73 3.07 -10.33
C LYS A 46 22.85 3.62 -11.75
N ARG A 47 21.99 4.57 -12.16
CA ARG A 47 22.06 5.18 -13.50
C ARG A 47 22.98 6.39 -13.50
N PRO A 48 23.90 6.50 -14.47
CA PRO A 48 24.77 7.67 -14.59
C PRO A 48 23.92 8.93 -14.83
N ASP A 49 24.13 9.94 -13.96
CA ASP A 49 23.62 11.31 -14.10
C ASP A 49 24.05 11.86 -15.48
N THR A 50 23.20 11.65 -16.49
CA THR A 50 23.45 12.09 -17.88
C THR A 50 22.94 13.50 -18.14
N TYR A 51 22.26 14.11 -17.16
CA TYR A 51 21.69 15.44 -17.25
C TYR A 51 22.19 16.30 -16.09
N ALA A 52 22.68 17.51 -16.41
CA ALA A 52 23.10 18.48 -15.42
C ALA A 52 21.91 18.86 -14.51
N ARG A 53 22.11 18.78 -13.18
CA ARG A 53 21.13 19.24 -12.18
C ARG A 53 20.93 20.75 -12.36
N THR A 54 19.79 21.14 -12.91
CA THR A 54 19.43 22.55 -13.18
C THR A 54 18.45 23.10 -12.14
N THR A 55 18.10 22.32 -11.13
CA THR A 55 17.04 22.62 -10.16
C THR A 55 17.55 22.72 -8.73
N SER A 56 16.75 23.32 -7.85
CA SER A 56 16.96 23.30 -6.39
C SER A 56 16.50 22.00 -5.73
N TYR A 57 16.29 20.93 -6.53
CA TYR A 57 15.79 19.64 -6.08
C TYR A 57 16.74 19.03 -5.04
N SER A 58 16.14 18.44 -4.01
CA SER A 58 16.81 17.74 -2.93
C SER A 58 15.82 16.73 -2.38
N ASP A 59 16.27 15.49 -2.24
CA ASP A 59 15.47 14.39 -1.68
C ASP A 59 14.95 14.77 -0.28
N ASP A 60 15.79 15.36 0.56
CA ASP A 60 15.41 15.86 1.89
C ASP A 60 14.26 16.87 1.83
N LYS A 61 14.32 17.85 0.91
CA LYS A 61 13.24 18.85 0.79
C LYS A 61 11.95 18.22 0.29
N PHE A 62 12.04 17.30 -0.67
CA PHE A 62 10.89 16.58 -1.20
C PHE A 62 10.23 15.73 -0.12
N PHE A 63 11.03 14.96 0.63
CA PHE A 63 10.60 14.19 1.79
C PHE A 63 9.93 15.08 2.84
N LEU A 64 10.56 16.20 3.23
CA LEU A 64 10.01 17.07 4.29
C LEU A 64 8.62 17.62 3.93
N ILE A 65 8.40 17.98 2.66
CA ILE A 65 7.09 18.44 2.19
C ILE A 65 6.06 17.30 2.26
N LEU A 66 6.42 16.11 1.79
CA LEU A 66 5.55 14.93 1.86
C LEU A 66 5.23 14.54 3.29
N ASN A 67 6.25 14.40 4.13
CA ASN A 67 6.10 13.98 5.52
C ASN A 67 5.18 14.91 6.30
N ASP A 68 5.34 16.24 6.14
CA ASP A 68 4.46 17.23 6.75
C ASP A 68 3.01 17.10 6.26
N PHE A 69 2.80 16.91 4.95
CA PHE A 69 1.46 16.70 4.41
C PHE A 69 0.83 15.39 4.90
N LEU A 70 1.61 14.35 5.16
CA LEU A 70 1.08 13.04 5.56
C LEU A 70 0.67 12.96 7.03
N GLN A 71 1.07 13.94 7.85
CA GLN A 71 0.63 14.03 9.24
C GLN A 71 -0.90 14.22 9.33
N PRO A 72 -1.61 13.54 10.25
CA PRO A 72 -3.04 13.70 10.47
C PRO A 72 -3.46 15.16 10.72
N GLU A 73 -2.63 15.89 11.48
CA GLU A 73 -2.86 17.25 11.95
C GLU A 73 -2.37 18.34 11.00
N THR A 74 -1.86 17.97 9.81
CA THR A 74 -1.39 18.96 8.84
C THR A 74 -2.51 19.94 8.49
N THR A 75 -2.15 21.22 8.35
CA THR A 75 -3.05 22.26 7.83
C THR A 75 -2.81 22.54 6.36
N LYS A 76 -1.77 21.95 5.76
CA LYS A 76 -1.48 22.14 4.33
C LYS A 76 -2.52 21.45 3.47
N SER A 77 -3.04 22.19 2.50
CA SER A 77 -3.95 21.61 1.52
C SER A 77 -3.20 20.73 0.52
N LEU A 78 -3.92 19.78 -0.07
CA LEU A 78 -3.39 18.91 -1.13
C LEU A 78 -2.81 19.71 -2.31
N ASN A 79 -3.50 20.78 -2.73
CA ASN A 79 -3.03 21.61 -3.84
C ASN A 79 -1.74 22.37 -3.49
N GLU A 80 -1.65 22.98 -2.31
CA GLU A 80 -0.43 23.67 -1.86
C GLU A 80 0.77 22.73 -1.80
N THR A 81 0.57 21.51 -1.29
CA THR A 81 1.61 20.47 -1.26
C THR A 81 2.05 20.09 -2.66
N VAL A 82 1.11 19.82 -3.58
CA VAL A 82 1.41 19.48 -4.98
C VAL A 82 2.21 20.59 -5.65
N GLN A 83 1.81 21.87 -5.50
CA GLN A 83 2.57 22.99 -6.06
C GLN A 83 3.98 23.09 -5.47
N SER A 84 4.11 22.86 -4.17
CA SER A 84 5.42 22.90 -3.50
C SER A 84 6.37 21.80 -4.01
N LEU A 85 5.85 20.59 -4.26
CA LEU A 85 6.63 19.49 -4.83
C LEU A 85 6.99 19.76 -6.30
N LEU A 86 6.03 20.22 -7.12
CA LEU A 86 6.28 20.55 -8.53
C LEU A 86 7.32 21.66 -8.71
N ALA A 87 7.37 22.62 -7.78
CA ALA A 87 8.36 23.70 -7.80
C ALA A 87 9.80 23.20 -7.57
N LEU A 88 9.99 22.04 -6.93
CA LEU A 88 11.31 21.43 -6.77
C LEU A 88 11.78 20.70 -8.03
N LEU A 89 10.84 20.20 -8.83
CA LEU A 89 11.11 19.31 -9.96
C LEU A 89 11.49 20.10 -11.24
N PRO A 90 12.33 19.54 -12.13
CA PRO A 90 12.72 20.22 -13.35
C PRO A 90 11.54 20.42 -14.31
N GLU A 91 11.55 21.55 -15.01
CA GLU A 91 10.64 21.80 -16.13
C GLU A 91 11.08 21.03 -17.36
N ASN A 92 10.11 20.52 -18.14
CA ASN A 92 10.34 19.86 -19.44
C ASN A 92 11.32 18.65 -19.40
N ALA A 93 11.50 18.02 -18.24
CA ALA A 93 12.41 16.88 -18.07
C ALA A 93 11.72 15.70 -17.35
N PRO A 94 10.62 15.14 -17.87
CA PRO A 94 9.87 14.07 -17.21
C PRO A 94 10.63 12.73 -17.03
N GLY A 95 11.79 12.57 -17.68
CA GLY A 95 12.68 11.42 -17.52
C GLY A 95 13.97 11.74 -16.75
N SER A 96 14.00 12.84 -16.00
CA SER A 96 15.19 13.23 -15.24
C SER A 96 15.41 12.34 -14.01
N GLY A 97 16.64 12.37 -13.48
CA GLY A 97 16.96 11.66 -12.24
C GLY A 97 16.14 12.15 -11.05
N GLU A 98 15.78 13.44 -11.01
CA GLU A 98 14.95 14.03 -9.96
C GLU A 98 13.52 13.49 -9.95
N ILE A 99 12.91 13.25 -11.12
CA ILE A 99 11.58 12.63 -11.22
C ILE A 99 11.63 11.18 -10.76
N TYR A 100 12.70 10.47 -11.11
CA TYR A 100 12.93 9.11 -10.63
C TYR A 100 13.09 9.07 -9.10
N SER A 101 13.99 9.90 -8.55
CA SER A 101 14.18 10.04 -7.10
C SER A 101 12.90 10.42 -6.37
N ALA A 102 12.07 11.31 -6.93
CA ALA A 102 10.77 11.64 -6.36
C ALA A 102 9.84 10.42 -6.28
N GLY A 103 9.88 9.54 -7.30
CA GLY A 103 9.16 8.29 -7.31
C GLY A 103 9.64 7.33 -6.22
N GLU A 104 10.96 7.14 -6.10
CA GLU A 104 11.58 6.31 -5.06
C GLU A 104 11.17 6.79 -3.65
N ILE A 105 11.18 8.10 -3.39
CA ILE A 105 10.78 8.65 -2.08
C ILE A 105 9.31 8.37 -1.78
N ILE A 106 8.42 8.47 -2.77
CA ILE A 106 6.99 8.14 -2.61
C ILE A 106 6.82 6.68 -2.19
N ILE A 107 7.57 5.78 -2.82
CA ILE A 107 7.54 4.33 -2.53
C ILE A 107 8.11 4.05 -1.15
N GLU A 108 9.29 4.60 -0.82
CA GLU A 108 9.93 4.43 0.49
C GLU A 108 9.02 4.92 1.63
N ILE A 109 8.24 5.98 1.41
CA ILE A 109 7.25 6.44 2.37
C ILE A 109 6.06 5.47 2.44
N ALA A 110 5.56 4.98 1.30
CA ALA A 110 4.43 4.07 1.24
C ALA A 110 4.69 2.75 1.98
N GLU A 111 5.89 2.19 1.84
CA GLU A 111 6.41 1.03 2.57
C GLU A 111 6.33 1.20 4.09
N GLN A 112 6.49 2.42 4.57
CA GLN A 112 6.52 2.71 6.00
C GLN A 112 5.14 3.02 6.56
N ILE A 113 4.18 3.50 5.78
CA ILE A 113 2.84 3.82 6.31
C ILE A 113 2.04 2.51 6.46
N PRO A 114 1.56 2.15 7.67
CA PRO A 114 0.77 0.95 7.87
C PRO A 114 -0.40 0.89 6.89
N TYR A 115 -0.63 -0.28 6.30
CA TYR A 115 -1.64 -0.46 5.25
C TYR A 115 -3.06 -0.03 5.70
N SER A 116 -3.34 -0.01 7.01
CA SER A 116 -4.59 0.42 7.61
C SER A 116 -4.66 1.91 7.96
N HIS A 117 -3.54 2.63 7.88
CA HIS A 117 -3.45 4.02 8.31
C HIS A 117 -4.01 5.00 7.25
N PRO A 118 -4.78 6.04 7.62
CA PRO A 118 -5.37 7.00 6.67
C PRO A 118 -4.37 7.75 5.79
N SER A 119 -3.11 7.89 6.23
CA SER A 119 -2.06 8.55 5.43
C SER A 119 -1.76 7.82 4.12
N GLN A 120 -2.05 6.52 4.00
CA GLN A 120 -2.00 5.81 2.71
C GLN A 120 -2.91 6.52 1.69
N TRP A 121 -4.14 6.85 2.07
CA TRP A 121 -5.08 7.57 1.20
C TRP A 121 -4.64 8.99 0.88
N LYS A 122 -4.04 9.70 1.85
CA LYS A 122 -3.47 11.03 1.60
C LYS A 122 -2.36 10.96 0.56
N LEU A 123 -1.49 9.95 0.64
CA LEU A 123 -0.43 9.72 -0.34
C LEU A 123 -1.00 9.41 -1.73
N ILE A 124 -2.02 8.54 -1.82
CA ILE A 124 -2.69 8.21 -3.08
C ILE A 124 -3.31 9.45 -3.74
N ALA A 125 -4.05 10.27 -2.98
CA ALA A 125 -4.64 11.50 -3.51
C ALA A 125 -3.58 12.49 -4.03
N LEU A 126 -2.40 12.52 -3.41
CA LEU A 126 -1.26 13.30 -3.86
C LEU A 126 -0.66 12.75 -5.15
N VAL A 127 -0.44 11.44 -5.23
CA VAL A 127 0.06 10.78 -6.44
C VAL A 127 -0.92 10.96 -7.60
N GLU A 128 -2.22 10.84 -7.35
CA GLU A 128 -3.27 11.10 -8.33
C GLU A 128 -3.13 12.52 -8.91
N GLN A 129 -3.02 13.55 -8.06
CA GLN A 129 -2.86 14.92 -8.56
C GLN A 129 -1.54 15.15 -9.29
N LEU A 130 -0.43 14.58 -8.81
CA LEU A 130 0.86 14.66 -9.49
C LEU A 130 0.81 13.99 -10.87
N SER A 131 0.12 12.86 -10.99
CA SER A 131 0.01 12.08 -12.23
C SER A 131 -0.63 12.83 -13.39
N THR A 132 -1.41 13.87 -13.10
CA THR A 132 -2.06 14.72 -14.10
C THR A 132 -1.17 15.86 -14.61
N LYS A 133 0.02 16.05 -14.03
CA LYS A 133 0.90 17.18 -14.35
C LYS A 133 1.90 16.80 -15.41
N ASP A 134 2.21 17.75 -16.31
CA ASP A 134 3.11 17.53 -17.45
C ASP A 134 4.48 16.95 -17.05
N LYS A 135 4.98 17.28 -15.85
CA LYS A 135 6.25 16.74 -15.32
C LYS A 135 6.23 15.24 -15.08
N PHE A 136 5.05 14.66 -14.86
CA PHE A 136 4.86 13.23 -14.62
C PHE A 136 4.29 12.49 -15.84
N LEU A 137 4.09 13.17 -16.98
CA LEU A 137 3.70 12.52 -18.23
C LEU A 137 4.93 12.04 -18.99
N SER A 138 4.83 10.90 -19.68
CA SER A 138 5.87 10.43 -20.57
C SER A 138 6.22 11.50 -21.60
N LYS A 139 7.53 11.68 -21.85
CA LYS A 139 8.03 12.71 -22.78
C LYS A 139 7.43 12.54 -24.18
N TRP A 140 7.38 11.29 -24.62
CA TRP A 140 6.90 10.91 -25.93
C TRP A 140 5.62 10.09 -25.76
N PRO A 141 4.62 10.32 -26.62
CA PRO A 141 3.48 9.42 -26.70
C PRO A 141 3.92 8.06 -27.26
N ASP A 142 3.16 7.02 -26.94
CA ASP A 142 3.27 5.71 -27.59
C ASP A 142 2.84 5.74 -29.06
N GLU A 143 2.87 4.58 -29.72
CA GLU A 143 2.45 4.41 -31.11
C GLU A 143 0.99 4.82 -31.36
N MET A 144 0.15 4.84 -30.31
CA MET A 144 -1.25 5.25 -30.36
C MET A 144 -1.45 6.74 -30.03
N GLY A 145 -0.37 7.49 -29.78
CA GLY A 145 -0.45 8.92 -29.43
C GLY A 145 -0.70 9.18 -27.93
N THR A 146 -0.67 8.15 -27.08
CA THR A 146 -0.98 8.26 -25.65
C THR A 146 0.27 8.59 -24.84
N ARG A 147 0.20 9.63 -24.01
CA ARG A 147 1.23 9.88 -22.98
C ARG A 147 0.88 9.12 -21.71
N HIS A 148 1.80 8.28 -21.25
CA HIS A 148 1.60 7.51 -20.03
C HIS A 148 1.87 8.35 -18.80
N ARG A 149 1.02 8.22 -17.79
CA ARG A 149 1.18 8.90 -16.49
C ARG A 149 2.19 8.16 -15.63
N CYS A 150 3.00 8.94 -14.92
CA CYS A 150 4.04 8.53 -13.98
C CYS A 150 4.86 7.32 -14.43
N SER A 151 5.27 7.23 -15.70
CA SER A 151 6.01 6.07 -16.22
C SER A 151 7.23 5.71 -15.36
N MET A 152 7.93 6.73 -14.85
CA MET A 152 9.08 6.55 -13.94
C MET A 152 8.67 6.00 -12.57
N LEU A 153 7.54 6.45 -12.01
CA LEU A 153 7.02 5.89 -10.77
C LEU A 153 6.55 4.45 -10.98
N CYS A 154 5.92 4.12 -12.11
CA CYS A 154 5.54 2.75 -12.46
C CYS A 154 6.75 1.82 -12.55
N ASP A 155 7.84 2.28 -13.19
CA ASP A 155 9.09 1.53 -13.27
C ASP A 155 9.72 1.34 -11.88
N SER A 156 9.85 2.41 -11.09
CA SER A 156 10.35 2.30 -9.71
C SER A 156 9.49 1.40 -8.84
N LEU A 157 8.17 1.51 -8.98
CA LEU A 157 7.22 0.65 -8.29
C LEU A 157 7.53 -0.81 -8.65
N ARG A 158 7.58 -1.16 -9.94
CA ARG A 158 7.89 -2.54 -10.37
C ARG A 158 9.20 -3.02 -9.77
N ASP A 159 10.22 -2.17 -9.76
CA ASP A 159 11.55 -2.51 -9.27
C ASP A 159 11.63 -2.60 -7.74
N SER A 160 10.75 -1.90 -7.00
CA SER A 160 10.64 -1.93 -5.53
C SER A 160 9.94 -3.17 -4.99
N LEU A 161 9.27 -3.90 -5.87
CA LEU A 161 8.46 -5.05 -5.49
C LEU A 161 9.38 -6.26 -5.17
N THR A 162 9.94 -6.29 -3.96
CA THR A 162 11.02 -7.21 -3.56
C THR A 162 10.58 -8.46 -2.79
N GLY A 163 9.27 -8.62 -2.53
CA GLY A 163 8.72 -9.74 -1.75
C GLY A 163 8.75 -9.49 -0.24
N PRO A 164 8.37 -10.48 0.57
CA PRO A 164 8.41 -10.40 2.03
C PRO A 164 9.85 -10.29 2.56
N ASN A 165 10.03 -9.58 3.69
CA ASN A 165 11.34 -9.30 4.29
C ASN A 165 11.30 -9.50 5.83
N ASP A 166 12.37 -10.04 6.41
CA ASP A 166 12.46 -10.29 7.86
C ASP A 166 12.93 -9.06 8.65
N GLU A 167 13.71 -8.18 8.03
CA GLU A 167 14.20 -6.95 8.69
C GLU A 167 13.07 -5.96 9.00
N ILE A 168 12.10 -5.83 8.08
CA ILE A 168 10.98 -4.90 8.20
C ILE A 168 9.68 -5.62 7.81
N PRO A 169 9.04 -6.34 8.74
CA PRO A 169 7.94 -7.25 8.41
C PRO A 169 6.70 -6.60 7.78
N ASN A 170 6.50 -5.30 7.97
CA ASN A 170 5.33 -4.60 7.45
C ASN A 170 5.57 -3.92 6.10
N GLU A 171 6.83 -3.86 5.63
CA GLU A 171 7.21 -3.16 4.38
C GLU A 171 6.40 -3.70 3.20
N TRP A 172 6.39 -5.03 3.06
CA TRP A 172 5.70 -5.71 1.97
C TRP A 172 4.17 -5.56 2.00
N PRO A 173 3.46 -5.88 3.11
CA PRO A 173 2.04 -5.57 3.25
C PRO A 173 1.65 -4.12 2.96
N ASN A 174 2.45 -3.16 3.43
CA ASN A 174 2.19 -1.74 3.25
C ASN A 174 2.33 -1.33 1.77
N LEU A 175 3.38 -1.80 1.11
CA LEU A 175 3.61 -1.54 -0.31
C LEU A 175 2.52 -2.18 -1.18
N SER A 176 2.12 -3.43 -0.92
CA SER A 176 1.00 -4.07 -1.63
C SER A 176 -0.31 -3.30 -1.44
N ALA A 177 -0.57 -2.74 -0.25
CA ALA A 177 -1.74 -1.91 -0.02
C ALA A 177 -1.70 -0.57 -0.75
N PHE A 178 -0.52 0.04 -0.88
CA PHE A 178 -0.35 1.25 -1.66
C PHE A 178 -0.62 0.98 -3.14
N TYR A 179 -0.03 -0.09 -3.67
CA TYR A 179 -0.26 -0.55 -5.04
C TYR A 179 -1.72 -0.85 -5.36
N ALA A 180 -2.38 -1.66 -4.53
CA ALA A 180 -3.78 -2.00 -4.75
C ALA A 180 -4.67 -0.75 -4.80
N ARG A 181 -4.34 0.31 -4.06
CA ARG A 181 -5.07 1.58 -4.12
C ARG A 181 -4.75 2.39 -5.39
N ILE A 182 -3.52 2.35 -5.87
CA ILE A 182 -3.15 2.94 -7.16
C ILE A 182 -3.99 2.31 -8.29
N ASP A 183 -4.11 0.98 -8.29
CA ASP A 183 -4.89 0.23 -9.28
C ASP A 183 -6.39 0.55 -9.18
N ALA A 184 -6.93 0.61 -7.96
CA ALA A 184 -8.32 0.97 -7.68
C ALA A 184 -8.66 2.42 -8.09
N CYS A 185 -7.68 3.32 -8.05
CA CYS A 185 -7.82 4.70 -8.54
C CYS A 185 -7.55 4.83 -10.06
N HIS A 186 -7.24 3.72 -10.75
CA HIS A 186 -6.90 3.70 -12.18
C HIS A 186 -5.83 4.72 -12.56
N LEU A 187 -4.85 4.94 -11.68
CA LEU A 187 -3.78 5.91 -11.92
C LEU A 187 -2.86 5.45 -13.04
N PHE A 188 -2.65 4.13 -13.13
CA PHE A 188 -1.89 3.46 -14.18
C PHE A 188 -2.79 2.49 -14.95
N SER A 189 -2.21 1.83 -15.96
CA SER A 189 -2.85 0.69 -16.60
C SER A 189 -3.16 -0.35 -15.53
N ASN A 190 -4.42 -0.44 -15.09
CA ASN A 190 -4.87 -1.41 -14.10
C ASN A 190 -4.70 -2.80 -14.73
N HIS A 191 -3.57 -3.44 -14.46
CA HIS A 191 -3.14 -4.71 -15.03
C HIS A 191 -2.93 -5.69 -13.88
N PRO A 192 -3.49 -6.91 -13.92
CA PRO A 192 -3.56 -7.77 -12.74
C PRO A 192 -2.23 -8.41 -12.35
N THR A 193 -1.12 -8.08 -13.02
CA THR A 193 0.21 -8.69 -12.82
C THR A 193 0.64 -8.72 -11.36
N PHE A 194 0.55 -7.58 -10.67
CA PHE A 194 1.02 -7.51 -9.29
C PHE A 194 0.15 -8.33 -8.36
N ALA A 195 -1.18 -8.25 -8.50
CA ALA A 195 -2.10 -9.10 -7.76
C ALA A 195 -1.81 -10.60 -8.02
N ILE A 196 -1.58 -10.99 -9.27
CA ILE A 196 -1.24 -12.39 -9.63
C ILE A 196 0.06 -12.84 -8.95
N TRP A 197 1.11 -12.01 -8.99
CA TRP A 197 2.39 -12.34 -8.36
C TRP A 197 2.25 -12.50 -6.85
N THR A 198 1.57 -11.57 -6.18
CA THR A 198 1.38 -11.62 -4.72
C THR A 198 0.47 -12.78 -4.31
N MET A 199 -0.57 -13.10 -5.09
CA MET A 199 -1.42 -14.29 -4.85
C MET A 199 -0.65 -15.59 -5.05
N ARG A 200 0.23 -15.66 -6.05
CA ARG A 200 1.09 -16.81 -6.29
C ARG A 200 2.00 -17.07 -5.09
N GLU A 201 2.65 -16.03 -4.57
CA GLU A 201 3.50 -16.14 -3.37
C GLU A 201 2.72 -16.59 -2.13
N ALA A 202 1.47 -16.18 -1.99
CA ALA A 202 0.65 -16.54 -0.83
C ALA A 202 0.04 -17.96 -0.90
N PHE A 203 -0.37 -18.42 -2.09
CA PHE A 203 -1.24 -19.61 -2.21
C PHE A 203 -0.80 -20.65 -3.22
N GLU A 204 -0.01 -20.26 -4.23
CA GLU A 204 0.43 -21.20 -5.26
C GLU A 204 1.84 -21.74 -5.00
N GLU A 205 2.58 -21.14 -4.08
CA GLU A 205 3.89 -21.62 -3.64
C GLU A 205 3.82 -22.08 -2.18
N ARG A 206 4.84 -22.83 -1.76
CA ARG A 206 5.10 -23.12 -0.34
C ARG A 206 6.23 -22.20 0.12
N PRO A 207 5.96 -21.13 0.89
CA PRO A 207 7.02 -20.25 1.38
C PRO A 207 8.14 -21.02 2.10
N GLU A 208 7.79 -22.11 2.77
CA GLU A 208 8.71 -22.97 3.52
C GLU A 208 9.73 -23.72 2.64
N ASP A 209 9.44 -23.86 1.34
CA ASP A 209 10.37 -24.45 0.37
C ASP A 209 11.42 -23.42 -0.14
N ASP A 210 11.28 -22.13 0.21
CA ASP A 210 12.22 -21.08 -0.16
C ASP A 210 13.48 -21.13 0.71
N GLN A 211 14.65 -20.96 0.09
CA GLN A 211 15.93 -20.91 0.80
C GLN A 211 16.04 -19.69 1.74
N GLN A 212 15.28 -18.64 1.46
CA GLN A 212 15.23 -17.40 2.24
C GLN A 212 14.05 -17.40 3.23
N TYR A 213 13.40 -18.54 3.47
CA TYR A 213 12.27 -18.61 4.38
C TYR A 213 12.63 -18.12 5.79
N PHE A 214 11.73 -17.35 6.38
CA PHE A 214 11.84 -16.83 7.74
C PHE A 214 10.48 -16.83 8.46
N ALA A 215 10.52 -16.78 9.78
CA ALA A 215 9.32 -16.77 10.60
C ALA A 215 8.47 -15.51 10.34
N GLY A 216 7.20 -15.69 9.97
CA GLY A 216 6.30 -14.59 9.59
C GLY A 216 6.25 -14.27 8.10
N MET A 217 7.06 -14.93 7.26
CA MET A 217 6.98 -14.77 5.79
C MET A 217 5.57 -15.12 5.27
N LYS A 218 4.98 -16.21 5.78
CA LYS A 218 3.61 -16.63 5.41
C LYS A 218 2.55 -15.59 5.80
N ASP A 219 2.67 -14.99 6.99
CA ASP A 219 1.79 -13.89 7.43
C ASP A 219 1.88 -12.70 6.46
N GLN A 220 3.10 -12.29 6.09
CA GLN A 220 3.31 -11.19 5.16
C GLN A 220 2.70 -11.46 3.79
N CYS A 221 2.92 -12.64 3.21
CA CYS A 221 2.36 -13.01 1.92
C CYS A 221 0.82 -12.98 1.95
N VAL A 222 0.20 -13.54 2.99
CA VAL A 222 -1.26 -13.56 3.15
C VAL A 222 -1.83 -12.16 3.30
N ILE A 223 -1.22 -11.32 4.16
CA ILE A 223 -1.69 -9.94 4.36
C ILE A 223 -1.54 -9.14 3.07
N ALA A 224 -0.39 -9.22 2.40
CA ALA A 224 -0.11 -8.54 1.13
C ALA A 224 -1.11 -8.93 0.04
N ALA A 225 -1.33 -10.23 -0.17
CA ALA A 225 -2.31 -10.74 -1.12
C ALA A 225 -3.72 -10.22 -0.82
N ALA A 226 -4.09 -10.22 0.46
CA ALA A 226 -5.41 -9.73 0.86
C ALA A 226 -5.62 -8.24 0.54
N GLN A 227 -4.57 -7.41 0.55
CA GLN A 227 -4.71 -5.99 0.21
C GLN A 227 -5.22 -5.78 -1.22
N HIS A 228 -4.78 -6.60 -2.18
CA HIS A 228 -5.28 -6.52 -3.56
C HIS A 228 -6.78 -6.79 -3.65
N ILE A 229 -7.29 -7.76 -2.88
CA ILE A 229 -8.74 -8.04 -2.83
C ILE A 229 -9.51 -6.92 -2.13
N LEU A 230 -8.99 -6.45 -0.99
CA LEU A 230 -9.69 -5.46 -0.17
C LEU A 230 -9.83 -4.10 -0.87
N TRP A 231 -8.86 -3.72 -1.71
CA TRP A 231 -8.85 -2.41 -2.36
C TRP A 231 -9.22 -2.44 -3.84
N ASP A 232 -8.83 -3.47 -4.61
CA ASP A 232 -9.07 -3.56 -6.06
C ASP A 232 -9.81 -4.84 -6.48
N GLY A 233 -10.28 -5.65 -5.53
CA GLY A 233 -10.84 -6.98 -5.80
C GLY A 233 -12.03 -7.00 -6.75
N GLN A 234 -12.84 -5.93 -6.76
CA GLN A 234 -13.97 -5.83 -7.69
C GLN A 234 -13.50 -5.65 -9.15
N GLU A 235 -12.51 -4.80 -9.40
CA GLU A 235 -11.96 -4.58 -10.74
C GLU A 235 -11.16 -5.80 -11.21
N LEU A 236 -10.42 -6.43 -10.30
CA LEU A 236 -9.79 -7.73 -10.56
C LEU A 236 -10.84 -8.77 -10.97
N PHE A 237 -11.93 -8.93 -10.22
CA PHE A 237 -12.96 -9.91 -10.58
C PHE A 237 -13.60 -9.65 -11.95
N LYS A 238 -13.89 -8.38 -12.28
CA LYS A 238 -14.41 -7.99 -13.60
C LYS A 238 -13.50 -8.49 -14.73
N LYS A 239 -12.19 -8.33 -14.58
CA LYS A 239 -11.19 -8.68 -15.60
C LYS A 239 -11.20 -10.15 -16.02
N ILE A 240 -11.61 -11.05 -15.13
CA ILE A 240 -11.77 -12.49 -15.44
C ILE A 240 -12.66 -12.70 -16.68
N THR A 241 -13.63 -11.80 -16.92
CA THR A 241 -14.64 -11.97 -17.98
C THR A 241 -14.26 -11.40 -19.35
N PHE A 242 -13.33 -10.44 -19.41
CA PHE A 242 -13.02 -9.70 -20.65
C PHE A 242 -11.53 -9.63 -21.01
N MET A 243 -10.65 -10.27 -20.23
CA MET A 243 -9.26 -10.47 -20.65
C MET A 243 -9.19 -11.56 -21.74
N SER A 244 -9.46 -11.17 -22.98
CA SER A 244 -9.45 -12.09 -24.13
C SER A 244 -8.06 -12.25 -24.76
N ASP A 245 -7.23 -11.21 -24.72
CA ASP A 245 -5.89 -11.22 -25.32
C ASP A 245 -4.83 -10.88 -24.26
N VAL A 246 -4.13 -11.92 -23.80
CA VAL A 246 -2.97 -11.81 -22.92
C VAL A 246 -1.75 -12.15 -23.76
N ASP A 247 -0.75 -11.28 -23.78
CA ASP A 247 0.45 -11.51 -24.57
C ASP A 247 1.35 -12.62 -23.97
N GLU A 248 2.33 -13.09 -24.74
CA GLU A 248 3.21 -14.18 -24.31
C GLU A 248 4.11 -13.80 -23.13
N ASP A 249 4.47 -12.53 -22.99
CA ASP A 249 5.35 -12.06 -21.92
C ASP A 249 4.58 -12.02 -20.60
N ASP A 250 3.31 -11.60 -20.62
CA ASP A 250 2.39 -11.68 -19.50
C ASP A 250 2.11 -13.14 -19.11
N LEU A 251 1.84 -14.03 -20.06
CA LEU A 251 1.65 -15.46 -19.76
C LEU A 251 2.89 -16.09 -19.12
N ARG A 252 4.09 -15.69 -19.55
CA ARG A 252 5.35 -16.13 -18.94
C ARG A 252 5.51 -15.59 -17.53
N SER A 253 5.19 -14.30 -17.34
CA SER A 253 5.22 -13.61 -16.06
C SER A 253 4.24 -14.18 -15.04
N TRP A 254 3.05 -14.59 -15.51
CA TRP A 254 1.95 -15.11 -14.69
C TRP A 254 1.98 -16.62 -14.51
N LYS A 255 3.08 -17.27 -14.90
CA LYS A 255 3.27 -18.69 -14.70
C LYS A 255 2.87 -19.09 -13.27
N PRO A 256 2.05 -20.14 -13.11
CA PRO A 256 1.55 -20.52 -11.82
C PRO A 256 2.65 -21.13 -10.94
N GLY A 257 2.42 -21.05 -9.63
CA GLY A 257 3.25 -21.71 -8.63
C GLY A 257 2.99 -23.21 -8.53
N ARG A 258 3.83 -23.91 -7.76
CA ARG A 258 3.86 -25.38 -7.65
C ARG A 258 2.56 -26.05 -7.14
N LEU A 259 1.69 -25.30 -6.48
CA LEU A 259 0.45 -25.80 -5.87
C LEU A 259 -0.78 -25.62 -6.76
N TYR A 260 -0.65 -24.92 -7.88
CA TYR A 260 -1.74 -24.69 -8.83
C TYR A 260 -1.41 -25.25 -10.21
N ASP A 261 -2.10 -26.33 -10.59
CA ASP A 261 -1.88 -27.06 -11.84
C ASP A 261 -2.69 -26.48 -13.03
N GLY A 262 -3.38 -25.36 -12.86
CA GLY A 262 -4.22 -24.75 -13.89
C GLY A 262 -3.46 -23.84 -14.86
N ASP A 263 -4.22 -23.13 -15.70
CA ASP A 263 -3.68 -22.23 -16.73
C ASP A 263 -2.99 -20.99 -16.11
N SER A 264 -1.91 -20.50 -16.74
CA SER A 264 -1.22 -19.24 -16.37
C SER A 264 -2.12 -18.01 -16.49
N ARG A 265 -3.19 -18.07 -17.28
CA ARG A 265 -4.16 -16.98 -17.42
C ARG A 265 -4.86 -16.68 -16.10
N TYR A 266 -5.27 -15.43 -15.96
CA TYR A 266 -6.12 -15.01 -14.86
C TYR A 266 -7.57 -15.43 -15.13
N THR A 267 -7.96 -16.59 -14.59
CA THR A 267 -9.25 -17.25 -14.84
C THR A 267 -10.08 -17.35 -13.56
N LEU A 268 -11.37 -17.63 -13.71
CA LEU A 268 -12.27 -17.90 -12.57
C LEU A 268 -11.77 -19.09 -11.74
N GLN A 269 -11.22 -20.12 -12.39
CA GLN A 269 -10.65 -21.27 -11.68
C GLN A 269 -9.48 -20.85 -10.77
N ARG A 270 -8.57 -20.02 -11.28
CA ARG A 270 -7.42 -19.52 -10.51
C ARG A 270 -7.85 -18.60 -9.37
N TRP A 271 -8.83 -17.74 -9.62
CA TRP A 271 -9.48 -16.92 -8.59
C TRP A 271 -10.09 -17.76 -7.48
N GLN A 272 -10.85 -18.81 -7.83
CA GLN A 272 -11.46 -19.71 -6.85
C GLN A 272 -10.41 -20.49 -6.03
N PHE A 273 -9.28 -20.84 -6.66
CA PHE A 273 -8.15 -21.43 -5.96
C PHE A 273 -7.59 -20.47 -4.88
N TRP A 274 -7.34 -19.21 -5.23
CA TRP A 274 -6.89 -18.21 -4.24
C TRP A 274 -7.93 -17.94 -3.15
N LYS A 275 -9.22 -17.90 -3.52
CA LYS A 275 -10.31 -17.75 -2.56
C LYS A 275 -10.30 -18.88 -1.52
N ALA A 276 -10.13 -20.12 -1.96
CA ALA A 276 -9.97 -21.26 -1.07
C ALA A 276 -8.71 -21.12 -0.18
N GLY A 277 -7.62 -20.59 -0.73
CA GLY A 277 -6.41 -20.23 0.01
C GLY A 277 -6.67 -19.25 1.15
N PHE A 278 -7.42 -18.16 0.90
CA PHE A 278 -7.80 -17.22 1.96
C PHE A 278 -8.70 -17.84 3.02
N HIS A 279 -9.67 -18.67 2.63
CA HIS A 279 -10.51 -19.40 3.59
C HIS A 279 -9.67 -20.32 4.48
N ALA A 280 -8.70 -21.03 3.91
CA ALA A 280 -7.78 -21.87 4.66
C ALA A 280 -6.91 -21.03 5.62
N ALA A 281 -6.31 -19.94 5.13
CA ALA A 281 -5.51 -19.02 5.95
C ALA A 281 -6.32 -18.41 7.11
N ALA A 282 -7.59 -18.08 6.91
CA ALA A 282 -8.46 -17.55 7.96
C ALA A 282 -8.67 -18.52 9.15
N GLY A 283 -8.46 -19.82 8.95
CA GLY A 283 -8.56 -20.88 9.96
C GLY A 283 -7.22 -21.50 10.39
N ASP A 284 -6.10 -21.06 9.81
CA ASP A 284 -4.79 -21.63 10.06
C ASP A 284 -4.19 -21.10 11.37
N ALA A 285 -4.16 -21.93 12.40
CA ALA A 285 -3.66 -21.55 13.73
C ALA A 285 -2.15 -21.22 13.76
N GLU A 286 -1.39 -21.55 12.71
CA GLU A 286 0.03 -21.19 12.60
C GLU A 286 0.24 -19.73 12.17
N LEU A 287 -0.76 -19.10 11.53
CA LEU A 287 -0.69 -17.70 11.14
C LEU A 287 -1.00 -16.77 12.32
N GLY A 288 -0.44 -15.56 12.29
CA GLY A 288 -0.79 -14.49 13.23
C GLY A 288 -2.25 -14.05 13.16
N ASP A 289 -2.80 -13.56 14.28
CA ASP A 289 -4.21 -13.14 14.39
C ASP A 289 -4.61 -12.12 13.31
N GLU A 290 -3.72 -11.18 13.01
CA GLU A 290 -3.88 -10.16 11.97
C GLU A 290 -4.01 -10.79 10.58
N ALA A 291 -3.09 -11.69 10.21
CA ALA A 291 -3.14 -12.38 8.92
C ALA A 291 -4.44 -13.17 8.75
N ARG A 292 -4.88 -13.88 9.81
CA ARG A 292 -6.16 -14.62 9.78
C ARG A 292 -7.37 -13.71 9.64
N ASP A 293 -7.39 -12.55 10.30
CA ASP A 293 -8.49 -11.59 10.18
C ASP A 293 -8.58 -10.99 8.78
N VAL A 294 -7.45 -10.50 8.26
CA VAL A 294 -7.38 -9.89 6.94
C VAL A 294 -7.72 -10.93 5.85
N ALA A 295 -7.25 -12.18 5.98
CA ALA A 295 -7.62 -13.28 5.09
C ALA A 295 -9.13 -13.55 5.09
N ARG A 296 -9.77 -13.59 6.27
CA ARG A 296 -11.21 -13.80 6.39
C ARG A 296 -12.01 -12.72 5.67
N ARG A 297 -11.59 -11.45 5.80
CA ARG A 297 -12.22 -10.31 5.14
C ARG A 297 -12.07 -10.40 3.62
N ALA A 298 -10.88 -10.74 3.13
CA ALA A 298 -10.64 -10.95 1.70
C ALA A 298 -11.51 -12.09 1.14
N ALA A 299 -11.52 -13.26 1.79
CA ALA A 299 -12.37 -14.40 1.39
C ALA A 299 -13.86 -14.01 1.31
N THR A 300 -14.35 -13.28 2.31
CA THR A 300 -15.73 -12.79 2.37
C THR A 300 -16.06 -11.88 1.18
N LEU A 301 -15.16 -10.97 0.80
CA LEU A 301 -15.34 -10.12 -0.38
C LEU A 301 -15.32 -10.92 -1.68
N MET A 302 -14.41 -11.90 -1.81
CA MET A 302 -14.37 -12.73 -3.01
C MET A 302 -15.65 -13.54 -3.20
N ASP A 303 -16.23 -14.08 -2.11
CA ASP A 303 -17.55 -14.72 -2.15
C ASP A 303 -18.66 -13.74 -2.54
N ALA A 304 -18.59 -12.50 -2.04
CA ALA A 304 -19.54 -11.45 -2.42
C ALA A 304 -19.44 -11.10 -3.91
N PHE A 305 -18.23 -10.95 -4.47
CA PHE A 305 -18.03 -10.67 -5.89
C PHE A 305 -18.55 -11.81 -6.75
N GLU A 306 -18.21 -13.06 -6.44
CA GLU A 306 -18.72 -14.21 -7.20
C GLU A 306 -20.25 -14.33 -7.15
N SER A 307 -20.86 -14.10 -5.98
CA SER A 307 -22.32 -14.23 -5.84
C SER A 307 -23.11 -13.08 -6.47
N THR A 308 -22.50 -11.89 -6.58
CA THR A 308 -23.19 -10.68 -7.08
C THR A 308 -22.83 -10.32 -8.53
N MET A 309 -21.71 -10.83 -9.04
CA MET A 309 -21.16 -10.47 -10.35
C MET A 309 -20.93 -11.66 -11.28
N ALA A 310 -21.39 -12.87 -10.93
CA ALA A 310 -21.43 -13.96 -11.91
C ALA A 310 -22.39 -13.60 -13.05
N PHE A 311 -21.84 -13.42 -14.25
CA PHE A 311 -22.57 -13.12 -15.48
C PHE A 311 -22.99 -14.38 -16.22
#